data_AF-A0A7K3ZSY3-F1
#
_entry.id   AF-A0A7K3ZSY3-F1
#
_cell.length_a   1.000
_cell.length_b   1.000
_cell.length_c   1.000
_cell.angle_alpha   90.00
_cell.angle_beta   90.00
_cell.angle_gamma   90.00
#
_symmetry.space_group_name_H-M   'P 1'
#
loop_
_entity.id
_entity.type
_entity.pdbx_description
1 polymer ?
#
loop_
_entity_poly.entity_id
_entity_poly.type
_entity_poly.pdbx_seq_one_letter_code
_entity_poly.pdbx_strand_id
1 'polypeptide(L)'
;MPIDKLVADSKVSRQGVEVYKKKISEKQKINPIIVVKHPKKDLYAVLDGHHRYYAYLELNTKEVKCALAGDYSSVLFYLTKNGYFQPSTEFTEGVRQPVIRLHQNLKQFLANFLNKP
;
A
#
# COMPACT_ATOMS: atom_id res chain seq x y z
N MET A 1 0.08 6.73 14.27
CA MET A 1 -0.59 5.41 14.21
C MET A 1 0.43 4.35 14.60
N PRO A 2 0.08 3.40 15.49
CA PRO A 2 0.97 2.30 15.86
C PRO A 2 1.41 1.49 14.65
N ILE A 3 2.71 1.25 14.51
CA ILE A 3 3.28 0.57 13.33
C ILE A 3 2.89 -0.90 13.28
N ASP A 4 2.63 -1.53 14.42
CA ASP A 4 2.19 -2.93 14.58
C ASP A 4 0.78 -3.19 14.05
N LYS A 5 -0.04 -2.14 13.89
CA LYS A 5 -1.36 -2.21 13.25
C LYS A 5 -1.31 -2.12 11.73
N LEU A 6 -0.13 -1.88 11.15
CA LEU A 6 0.05 -1.79 9.71
C LEU A 6 0.44 -3.14 9.10
N VAL A 7 -0.14 -3.44 7.95
CA VAL A 7 0.24 -4.56 7.11
C VAL A 7 0.71 -4.00 5.78
N ALA A 8 1.94 -4.31 5.40
CA ALA A 8 2.56 -3.85 4.16
C ALA A 8 3.00 -5.04 3.32
N ASP A 9 3.01 -4.89 2.00
CA ASP A 9 3.61 -5.84 1.07
C ASP A 9 5.13 -5.97 1.31
N SER A 10 5.64 -7.21 1.30
CA SER A 10 7.06 -7.52 1.47
C SER A 10 7.92 -7.25 0.24
N LYS A 11 7.32 -7.00 -0.93
CA LYS A 11 8.03 -6.70 -2.18
C LYS A 11 8.53 -5.25 -2.22
N VAL A 12 9.53 -4.94 -1.39
CA VAL A 12 10.23 -3.65 -1.40
C VAL A 12 11.70 -3.81 -1.77
N SER A 13 12.23 -2.82 -2.49
CA SER A 13 13.67 -2.77 -2.78
C SER A 13 14.45 -2.30 -1.55
N ARG A 14 15.53 -3.02 -1.20
CA ARG A 14 16.40 -2.68 -0.06
C ARG A 14 16.96 -1.26 -0.16
N GLN A 15 17.40 -0.87 -1.36
CA GLN A 15 17.91 0.47 -1.62
C GLN A 15 16.87 1.56 -1.32
N GLY A 16 15.60 1.33 -1.68
CA GLY A 16 14.53 2.27 -1.37
C GLY A 16 14.32 2.44 0.14
N VAL A 17 14.39 1.35 0.90
CA VAL A 17 14.30 1.38 2.36
C VAL A 17 15.45 2.21 2.97
N GLU A 18 16.69 1.97 2.53
CA GLU A 18 17.86 2.71 3.03
C GLU A 18 17.80 4.21 2.71
N VAL A 19 17.33 4.59 1.52
CA VAL A 19 17.11 6.01 1.18
C VAL A 19 16.14 6.66 2.17
N TYR A 20 15.04 5.99 2.52
CA TYR A 20 14.09 6.54 3.49
C TYR A 20 14.64 6.52 4.91
N LYS A 21 15.40 5.50 5.33
CA LYS A 21 16.07 5.50 6.64
C LYS A 21 16.98 6.70 6.78
N LYS A 22 17.80 7.00 5.77
CA LYS A 22 18.65 8.19 5.75
C LYS A 22 17.84 9.48 5.89
N LYS A 23 16.79 9.65 5.08
CA LYS A 23 15.93 10.84 5.14
C LYS A 23 15.25 11.01 6.50
N ILE A 24 14.81 9.92 7.12
CA ILE A 24 14.18 9.92 8.46
C ILE A 24 15.20 10.34 9.52
N SER A 25 16.39 9.73 9.51
CA SER A 25 17.47 10.05 10.45
C SER A 25 17.94 11.50 10.34
N GLU A 26 17.96 12.05 9.12
CA GLU A 26 18.28 13.46 8.84
C GLU A 26 17.12 14.42 9.15
N LYS A 27 16.00 13.93 9.71
CA LYS A 27 14.79 14.71 10.04
C LYS A 27 14.22 15.47 8.84
N GLN A 28 14.41 14.95 7.64
CA GLN A 28 13.79 15.53 6.45
C GLN A 28 12.27 15.37 6.51
N LYS A 29 11.55 16.22 5.77
CA LYS A 29 10.10 16.11 5.65
C LYS A 29 9.73 14.84 4.86
N ILE A 30 9.11 13.89 5.54
CA ILE A 30 8.60 12.64 4.94
C ILE A 30 7.08 12.72 4.77
N ASN A 31 6.59 12.37 3.58
CA ASN A 31 5.16 12.27 3.34
C ASN A 31 4.54 11.12 4.17
N PRO A 32 3.27 11.24 4.61
CA PRO A 32 2.60 10.19 5.38
C PRO A 32 2.39 8.92 4.55
N ILE A 33 2.35 7.77 5.22
CA ILE A 33 2.03 6.47 4.60
C ILE A 33 0.52 6.45 4.30
N ILE A 34 0.15 6.10 3.07
CA ILE A 34 -1.26 6.01 2.69
C ILE A 34 -1.76 4.62 3.04
N VAL A 35 -2.86 4.56 3.80
CA VAL A 35 -3.38 3.30 4.35
C VAL A 35 -4.88 3.19 4.14
N VAL A 36 -5.38 1.96 4.16
CA VAL A 36 -6.82 1.66 4.20
C VAL A 36 -7.14 0.79 5.42
N LYS A 37 -8.20 1.14 6.15
CA LYS A 37 -8.61 0.41 7.35
C LYS A 37 -9.31 -0.90 6.98
N HIS A 38 -8.91 -2.01 7.58
CA HIS A 38 -9.62 -3.26 7.45
C HIS A 38 -11.06 -3.11 8.00
N PRO A 39 -12.11 -3.55 7.28
CA PRO A 39 -13.49 -3.24 7.65
C PRO A 39 -13.93 -3.84 8.99
N LYS A 40 -13.31 -4.95 9.41
CA LYS A 40 -13.67 -5.70 10.63
C LYS A 40 -12.59 -5.81 11.70
N LYS A 41 -11.38 -5.33 11.43
CA LYS A 41 -10.21 -5.51 12.31
C LYS A 41 -9.57 -4.16 12.53
N ASP A 42 -8.96 -3.94 13.68
CA ASP A 42 -8.15 -2.74 13.91
C ASP A 42 -6.75 -2.89 13.28
N LEU A 43 -6.76 -3.08 11.96
CA LEU A 43 -5.59 -3.27 11.11
C LEU A 43 -5.73 -2.38 9.88
N TYR A 44 -4.60 -1.98 9.31
CA TYR A 44 -4.56 -1.07 8.18
C TYR A 44 -3.60 -1.62 7.13
N ALA A 45 -4.05 -1.75 5.89
CA ALA A 45 -3.18 -2.12 4.78
C ALA A 45 -2.51 -0.87 4.20
N VAL A 46 -1.21 -0.96 3.94
CA VAL A 46 -0.46 0.09 3.24
C VAL A 46 -0.82 0.06 1.76
N LEU A 47 -1.30 1.17 1.23
CA LEU A 47 -1.56 1.36 -0.20
C LEU A 47 -0.34 1.98 -0.90
N ASP A 48 0.24 2.99 -0.27
CA ASP A 48 1.46 3.65 -0.74
C ASP A 48 2.38 4.00 0.44
N GLY A 49 3.69 3.90 0.21
CA GLY A 49 4.71 4.13 1.22
C GLY A 49 5.29 2.88 1.86
N HIS A 50 5.28 1.75 1.16
CA HIS A 50 5.89 0.49 1.62
C HIS A 50 7.35 0.65 2.06
N HIS A 51 8.21 1.31 1.28
CA HIS A 51 9.60 1.58 1.70
C HIS A 51 9.71 2.45 2.95
N ARG A 52 8.79 3.42 3.11
CA ARG A 52 8.72 4.27 4.31
C ARG A 52 8.32 3.44 5.53
N TYR A 53 7.33 2.56 5.38
CA TYR A 53 6.92 1.62 6.42
C TYR A 53 8.11 0.78 6.92
N TYR A 54 8.82 0.09 6.02
CA TYR A 54 9.97 -0.73 6.44
C TYR A 54 11.12 0.10 7.00
N ALA A 55 11.34 1.31 6.50
CA ALA A 55 12.34 2.21 7.07
C ALA A 55 12.01 2.56 8.52
N TYR A 56 10.75 2.91 8.82
CA TYR A 56 10.32 3.17 10.19
C TYR A 56 10.37 1.92 11.08
N LEU A 57 10.01 0.75 10.52
CA LEU A 57 10.05 -0.53 11.23
C LEU A 57 11.48 -0.89 11.65
N GLU A 58 12.45 -0.80 10.73
CA GLU A 58 13.86 -1.08 11.01
C GLU A 58 14.50 -0.06 11.95
N LEU A 59 14.00 1.17 11.97
CA LEU A 59 14.42 2.20 12.92
C LEU A 59 13.70 2.08 14.27
N ASN A 60 12.96 0.99 14.52
CA ASN A 60 12.21 0.73 15.76
C ASN A 60 11.25 1.88 16.14
N THR A 61 10.69 2.55 15.13
CA THR A 61 9.74 3.64 15.36
C THR A 61 8.38 3.06 15.75
N LYS A 62 7.88 3.43 16.93
CA LYS A 62 6.60 2.90 17.45
C LYS A 62 5.38 3.49 16.74
N GLU A 63 5.46 4.76 16.34
CA GLU A 63 4.34 5.48 15.73
C GLU A 63 4.74 6.19 14.44
N VAL A 64 3.91 6.04 13.42
CA VAL A 64 4.13 6.65 12.10
C VAL A 64 2.96 7.53 11.68
N LYS A 65 3.27 8.54 10.86
CA LYS A 65 2.27 9.42 10.24
C LYS A 65 1.63 8.71 9.06
N CYS A 66 0.31 8.65 9.06
CA CYS A 66 -0.47 8.02 8.01
C CYS A 66 -1.62 8.91 7.55
N ALA A 67 -2.03 8.73 6.30
CA ALA A 67 -3.26 9.29 5.75
C ALA A 67 -4.19 8.14 5.35
N LEU A 68 -5.45 8.23 5.77
CA LEU A 68 -6.46 7.21 5.47
C LEU A 68 -7.03 7.46 4.08
N ALA A 69 -6.93 6.48 3.19
CA ALA A 69 -7.69 6.45 1.95
C ALA A 69 -9.14 6.05 2.26
N GLY A 70 -10.10 6.73 1.63
CA GLY A 70 -11.54 6.64 1.92
C GLY A 70 -12.17 5.26 1.69
N ASP A 71 -13.49 5.22 1.86
CA ASP A 71 -14.29 4.02 2.13
C ASP A 71 -14.47 3.09 0.91
N TYR A 72 -13.42 2.34 0.58
CA TYR A 72 -13.45 1.20 -0.36
C TYR A 72 -12.63 0.03 0.19
N SER A 73 -12.58 -0.11 1.51
CA SER A 73 -11.71 -1.09 2.17
C SER A 73 -11.97 -2.52 1.73
N SER A 74 -13.23 -2.93 1.64
CA SER A 74 -13.62 -4.27 1.17
C SER A 74 -13.07 -4.57 -0.23
N VAL A 75 -13.17 -3.59 -1.13
CA VAL A 75 -12.66 -3.63 -2.50
C VAL A 75 -11.15 -3.76 -2.51
N LEU A 76 -10.46 -2.88 -1.78
CA LEU A 76 -9.00 -2.85 -1.76
C LEU A 76 -8.42 -4.13 -1.16
N PHE A 77 -8.99 -4.64 -0.06
CA PHE A 77 -8.56 -5.92 0.51
C PHE A 77 -8.86 -7.11 -0.41
N TYR A 78 -10.00 -7.12 -1.12
CA TYR A 78 -10.28 -8.14 -2.13
C TYR A 78 -9.24 -8.11 -3.26
N LEU A 79 -8.91 -6.93 -3.76
CA LEU A 79 -7.95 -6.75 -4.84
C LEU A 79 -6.53 -7.13 -4.39
N THR A 80 -6.12 -6.75 -3.18
CA THR A 80 -4.84 -7.16 -2.58
C THR A 80 -4.77 -8.67 -2.41
N LYS A 81 -5.81 -9.30 -1.82
CA LYS A 81 -5.87 -10.76 -1.63
C LYS A 81 -5.68 -11.53 -2.93
N ASN A 82 -6.28 -11.03 -4.02
CA ASN A 82 -6.24 -11.66 -5.33
C ASN A 82 -5.10 -11.12 -6.22
N GLY A 83 -4.14 -10.38 -5.64
CA GLY A 83 -2.93 -9.95 -6.33
C GLY A 83 -3.13 -8.87 -7.40
N TYR A 84 -4.29 -8.19 -7.49
CA TYR A 84 -4.51 -7.15 -8.51
C TYR A 84 -3.59 -5.94 -8.35
N PHE A 85 -3.08 -5.66 -7.15
CA PHE A 85 -2.07 -4.61 -6.92
C PHE A 85 -0.63 -5.07 -7.16
N GLN A 86 -0.42 -6.34 -7.46
CA GLN A 86 0.87 -6.87 -7.89
C GLN A 86 0.77 -7.21 -9.38
N PRO A 87 1.50 -6.54 -10.29
CA PRO A 87 1.65 -7.10 -11.63
C PRO A 87 2.30 -8.49 -11.47
N SER A 88 1.75 -9.52 -12.14
CA SER A 88 2.41 -10.82 -12.16
C SER A 88 3.80 -10.65 -12.79
N THR A 89 4.73 -11.54 -12.46
CA THR A 89 6.10 -11.53 -13.01
C THR A 89 6.14 -11.61 -14.53
N GLU A 90 5.11 -12.15 -15.18
CA GLU A 90 4.97 -12.16 -16.65
C GLU A 90 4.58 -10.77 -17.22
N PHE A 91 4.06 -9.85 -16.40
CA PHE A 91 3.58 -8.53 -16.84
C PHE A 91 4.56 -7.38 -16.55
N THR A 92 5.71 -7.66 -15.94
CA THR A 92 6.72 -6.64 -15.60
C THR A 92 7.70 -6.32 -16.74
N GLU A 93 7.66 -7.07 -17.84
CA GLU A 93 8.38 -6.74 -19.09
C GLU A 93 7.56 -5.78 -19.96
N GLY A 94 7.47 -4.49 -19.58
CA GLY A 94 6.84 -3.45 -20.43
C GLY A 94 5.90 -2.50 -19.69
N VAL A 95 6.49 -1.56 -18.94
CA VAL A 95 5.90 -0.82 -17.82
C VAL A 95 4.74 0.16 -18.15
N ARG A 96 4.24 0.27 -19.40
CA ARG A 96 3.12 1.21 -19.75
C ARG A 96 1.72 0.59 -19.87
N GLN A 97 1.60 -0.67 -20.29
CA GLN A 97 0.31 -1.39 -20.33
C GLN A 97 -0.30 -1.74 -18.95
N PRO A 98 0.49 -1.98 -17.87
CA PRO A 98 -0.05 -2.45 -16.58
C PRO A 98 -1.00 -1.48 -15.88
N VAL A 99 -0.74 -0.17 -15.97
CA VAL A 99 -1.53 0.85 -15.27
C VAL A 99 -2.91 1.02 -15.89
N ILE A 100 -3.00 1.01 -17.23
CA ILE A 100 -4.27 1.11 -17.96
C ILE A 100 -5.15 -0.10 -17.64
N ARG A 101 -4.56 -1.30 -17.61
CA ARG A 101 -5.29 -2.54 -17.33
C ARG A 101 -5.71 -2.66 -15.86
N LEU A 102 -4.85 -2.24 -14.92
CA LEU A 102 -5.24 -2.11 -13.51
C LEU A 102 -6.43 -1.17 -13.34
N HIS A 103 -6.41 -0.04 -14.03
CA HIS A 103 -7.50 0.94 -13.99
C HIS A 103 -8.80 0.38 -14.58
N GLN A 104 -8.74 -0.40 -15.66
CA GLN A 104 -9.90 -1.09 -16.23
C GLN A 104 -10.47 -2.15 -15.26
N ASN A 105 -9.60 -2.97 -14.64
CA ASN A 105 -10.00 -3.98 -13.67
C ASN A 105 -10.69 -3.35 -12.43
N LEU A 106 -10.15 -2.23 -11.94
CA LEU A 106 -10.75 -1.45 -10.86
C LEU A 106 -12.14 -0.92 -11.24
N LYS A 107 -12.28 -0.35 -12.44
CA LYS A 107 -13.58 0.12 -12.95
C LYS A 107 -14.61 -1.00 -13.03
N GLN A 108 -14.21 -2.16 -13.56
CA GLN A 108 -15.11 -3.31 -13.70
C GLN A 108 -15.50 -3.91 -12.35
N PHE A 109 -14.54 -4.01 -11.42
CA PHE A 109 -14.81 -4.45 -10.06
C PHE A 109 -15.84 -3.53 -9.37
N LEU A 110 -15.63 -2.20 -9.42
CA LEU A 110 -16.53 -1.23 -8.78
C LEU A 110 -17.94 -1.30 -9.39
N ALA A 111 -18.05 -1.42 -10.71
CA ALA A 111 -19.35 -1.58 -11.38
C ALA A 111 -20.08 -2.86 -10.92
N ASN A 112 -19.36 -3.97 -10.75
CA ASN A 112 -19.95 -5.22 -10.29
C ASN A 112 -20.36 -5.18 -8.80
N PHE A 113 -19.54 -4.53 -7.96
CA PHE A 113 -19.80 -4.37 -6.53
C PHE A 113 -21.03 -3.50 -6.27
N LEU A 114 -21.23 -2.44 -7.04
CA LEU A 114 -22.40 -1.56 -6.91
C LEU A 114 -23.71 -2.21 -7.38
N ASN A 115 -23.63 -3.19 -8.28
CA ASN A 115 -24.80 -3.85 -8.87
C ASN A 115 -25.22 -5.14 -8.15
N LYS A 116 -24.43 -5.65 -7.20
CA LYS A 116 -24.79 -6.78 -6.33
C LYS A 116 -24.21 -6.54 -4.93
N PRO A 117 -25.01 -6.00 -3.98
CA PRO A 117 -24.60 -5.85 -2.59
C PRO A 117 -24.35 -7.19 -1.90
#